data_AF-A0A650CR04-F1
#
_entry.id   AF-A0A650CR04-F1
#
_cell.length_a   1.000
_cell.length_b   1.000
_cell.length_c   1.000
_cell.angle_alpha   90.00
_cell.angle_beta   90.00
_cell.angle_gamma   90.00
#
_symmetry.space_group_name_H-M   'P 1'
#
loop_
_entity.id
_entity.type
_entity.pdbx_description
1 polymer ?
#
loop_
_entity_poly.entity_id
_entity_poly.type
_entity_poly.pdbx_seq_one_letter_code
_entity_poly.pdbx_strand_id
1 'polypeptide(L)'
;MKELFDVVEDFLSRVIQHYGIKVGTIIIGGPAVEEEDVNKPLFVLIVIKGVKKISFLARQEIVEYFMKKVEAEKVYANYVISTGHRPLIYTLLVDPLELEYHIPLVVYLSTKGVLVYGNMEVPNLSSFGNVIRMGEINKGDVVDL
;
A
#
# COMPACT_ATOMS: atom_id res chain seq x y z
N MET A 1 8.31 14.73 -3.62
CA MET A 1 7.14 14.07 -2.98
C MET A 1 5.87 14.25 -3.78
N LYS A 2 5.57 15.49 -4.22
CA LYS A 2 4.42 15.78 -5.07
C LYS A 2 4.32 14.86 -6.30
N GLU A 3 5.42 14.67 -7.01
CA GLU A 3 5.47 13.86 -8.23
C GLU A 3 5.09 12.39 -7.96
N LEU A 4 5.51 11.85 -6.81
CA LEU A 4 5.14 10.50 -6.39
C LEU A 4 3.64 10.43 -6.11
N PHE A 5 3.11 11.40 -5.39
CA PHE A 5 1.69 11.47 -5.07
C PHE A 5 0.82 11.68 -6.31
N ASP A 6 1.25 12.49 -7.29
CA ASP A 6 0.54 12.66 -8.55
C ASP A 6 0.43 11.32 -9.31
N VAL A 7 1.52 10.51 -9.32
CA VAL A 7 1.51 9.17 -9.92
C VAL A 7 0.58 8.22 -9.17
N VAL A 8 0.64 8.23 -7.84
CA VAL A 8 -0.19 7.36 -6.98
C VAL A 8 -1.65 7.75 -7.08
N GLU A 9 -1.97 9.04 -7.13
CA GLU A 9 -3.32 9.54 -7.31
C GLU A 9 -3.91 9.10 -8.66
N ASP A 10 -3.15 9.22 -9.76
CA ASP A 10 -3.60 8.73 -11.07
C ASP A 10 -3.83 7.21 -11.04
N PHE A 11 -2.90 6.45 -10.45
CA PHE A 11 -3.06 4.99 -10.27
C PHE A 11 -4.33 4.64 -9.48
N LEU A 12 -4.51 5.22 -8.30
CA LEU A 12 -5.65 4.93 -7.42
C LEU A 12 -6.97 5.38 -8.03
N SER A 13 -7.01 6.53 -8.72
CA SER A 13 -8.20 7.03 -9.38
C SER A 13 -8.72 6.05 -10.44
N ARG A 14 -7.81 5.41 -11.20
CA ARG A 14 -8.16 4.40 -12.21
C ARG A 14 -8.66 3.11 -11.59
N VAL A 15 -8.08 2.69 -10.46
CA VAL A 15 -8.57 1.53 -9.68
C VAL A 15 -9.99 1.81 -9.17
N ILE A 16 -10.21 2.98 -8.57
CA ILE A 16 -11.53 3.41 -8.07
C ILE A 16 -12.53 3.50 -9.23
N GLN A 17 -12.15 4.07 -10.37
CA GLN A 17 -13.02 4.17 -11.54
C GLN A 17 -13.42 2.79 -12.08
N HIS A 18 -12.50 1.82 -12.07
CA HIS A 18 -12.76 0.48 -12.60
C HIS A 18 -13.60 -0.39 -11.66
N TYR A 19 -13.28 -0.39 -10.36
CA TYR A 19 -13.96 -1.25 -9.38
C TYR A 19 -15.16 -0.56 -8.70
N GLY A 20 -15.24 0.76 -8.76
CA GLY A 20 -16.32 1.57 -8.22
C GLY A 20 -16.59 1.25 -6.74
N ILE A 21 -17.86 0.98 -6.44
CA ILE A 21 -18.35 0.66 -5.09
C ILE A 21 -17.73 -0.59 -4.47
N LYS A 22 -16.96 -1.40 -5.23
CA LYS A 22 -16.25 -2.56 -4.69
C LYS A 22 -14.98 -2.17 -3.95
N VAL A 23 -14.42 -1.00 -4.22
CA VAL A 23 -13.28 -0.48 -3.45
C VAL A 23 -13.80 0.00 -2.11
N GLY A 24 -13.41 -0.69 -1.04
CA GLY A 24 -13.84 -0.34 0.32
C GLY A 24 -12.89 0.64 0.99
N THR A 25 -11.58 0.44 0.83
CA THR A 25 -10.57 1.21 1.55
C THR A 25 -9.26 1.24 0.79
N ILE A 26 -8.57 2.39 0.86
CA ILE A 26 -7.19 2.52 0.38
C ILE A 26 -6.35 3.19 1.45
N ILE A 27 -5.22 2.58 1.77
CA ILE A 27 -4.23 3.09 2.73
C ILE A 27 -2.87 3.12 2.03
N ILE A 28 -2.14 4.22 2.18
CA ILE A 28 -0.76 4.34 1.73
C ILE A 28 0.19 4.48 2.91
N GLY A 29 1.42 4.01 2.79
CA GLY A 29 2.42 4.14 3.85
C GLY A 29 3.78 3.62 3.39
N GLY A 30 4.63 3.24 4.34
CA GLY A 30 5.98 2.81 4.04
C GLY A 30 7.01 3.94 4.12
N PRO A 31 8.30 3.62 3.93
CA PRO A 31 9.40 4.55 4.13
C PRO A 31 9.32 5.85 3.30
N ALA A 32 8.72 5.79 2.10
CA ALA A 32 8.52 7.00 1.28
C ALA A 32 7.63 8.06 1.96
N VAL A 33 6.65 7.63 2.76
CA VAL A 33 5.75 8.54 3.50
C VAL A 33 6.36 8.91 4.84
N GLU A 34 6.93 7.93 5.57
CA GLU A 34 7.51 8.16 6.90
C GLU A 34 8.71 9.12 6.88
N GLU A 35 9.51 9.06 5.80
CA GLU A 35 10.77 9.80 5.68
C GLU A 35 10.71 10.91 4.63
N GLU A 36 9.55 11.10 3.98
CA GLU A 36 9.33 12.06 2.89
C GLU A 36 10.34 11.93 1.73
N ASP A 37 10.79 10.69 1.47
CA ASP A 37 11.79 10.39 0.43
C ASP A 37 11.17 9.60 -0.73
N VAL A 38 11.07 10.25 -1.89
CA VAL A 38 10.52 9.65 -3.12
C VAL A 38 11.32 8.46 -3.63
N ASN A 39 12.60 8.35 -3.27
CA ASN A 39 13.45 7.26 -3.74
C ASN A 39 13.22 5.97 -2.94
N LYS A 40 12.39 6.01 -1.90
CA LYS A 40 12.10 4.88 -1.04
C LYS A 40 10.80 4.16 -1.42
N PRO A 41 10.60 2.92 -0.93
CA PRO A 41 9.37 2.18 -1.17
C PRO A 41 8.13 2.89 -0.61
N LEU A 42 7.09 2.95 -1.44
CA LEU A 42 5.72 3.26 -1.05
C LEU A 42 4.91 1.98 -1.04
N PHE A 43 4.19 1.73 0.04
CA PHE A 43 3.29 0.60 0.18
C PHE A 43 1.83 1.07 0.06
N VAL A 44 1.05 0.34 -0.72
CA VAL A 44 -0.35 0.68 -1.00
C VAL A 44 -1.21 -0.54 -0.69
N LEU A 45 -2.13 -0.41 0.27
CA LEU A 45 -3.16 -1.40 0.56
C LEU A 45 -4.46 -0.97 -0.12
N ILE A 46 -5.06 -1.86 -0.91
CA ILE A 46 -6.36 -1.64 -1.54
C ILE A 46 -7.28 -2.79 -1.15
N VAL A 47 -8.35 -2.46 -0.42
CA VAL A 47 -9.38 -3.41 -0.02
C VAL A 47 -10.49 -3.41 -1.08
N ILE A 48 -10.66 -4.53 -1.80
CA ILE A 48 -11.64 -4.68 -2.88
C ILE A 48 -12.52 -5.90 -2.64
N LYS A 49 -13.84 -5.71 -2.60
CA LYS A 49 -14.80 -6.81 -2.44
C LYS A 49 -14.78 -7.75 -3.64
N GLY A 50 -14.61 -9.05 -3.38
CA GLY A 50 -14.69 -10.13 -4.36
C GLY A 50 -13.35 -10.61 -4.90
N VAL A 51 -12.22 -10.06 -4.44
CA VAL A 51 -10.88 -10.49 -4.92
C VAL A 51 -10.37 -11.74 -4.23
N LYS A 52 -11.03 -12.23 -3.17
CA LYS A 52 -10.64 -13.47 -2.45
C LYS A 52 -10.46 -14.68 -3.36
N LYS A 53 -11.26 -14.77 -4.44
CA LYS A 53 -11.20 -15.87 -5.43
C LYS A 53 -10.08 -15.72 -6.45
N ILE A 54 -9.43 -14.57 -6.50
CA ILE A 54 -8.33 -14.26 -7.42
C ILE A 54 -7.03 -14.65 -6.74
N SER A 55 -6.20 -15.43 -7.43
CA SER A 55 -4.89 -15.85 -6.92
C SER A 55 -3.98 -14.64 -6.70
N PHE A 56 -3.02 -14.75 -5.78
CA PHE A 56 -2.08 -13.66 -5.51
C PHE A 56 -1.33 -13.18 -6.76
N LEU A 57 -0.94 -14.11 -7.65
CA LEU A 57 -0.29 -13.79 -8.92
C LEU A 57 -1.19 -12.97 -9.85
N ALA A 58 -2.46 -13.40 -10.03
CA ALA A 58 -3.42 -12.65 -10.84
C ALA A 58 -3.75 -11.27 -10.24
N ARG A 59 -3.65 -11.11 -8.91
CA ARG A 59 -3.79 -9.79 -8.27
C ARG A 59 -2.63 -8.85 -8.63
N GLN A 60 -1.41 -9.36 -8.81
CA GLN A 60 -0.29 -8.55 -9.30
C GLN A 60 -0.52 -8.11 -10.75
N GLU A 61 -1.07 -8.97 -11.61
CA GLU A 61 -1.42 -8.60 -12.98
C GLU A 61 -2.46 -7.47 -13.03
N ILE A 62 -3.41 -7.45 -12.09
CA ILE A 62 -4.38 -6.34 -11.95
C ILE A 62 -3.65 -5.04 -11.64
N VAL A 63 -2.71 -5.05 -10.69
CA VAL A 63 -1.91 -3.86 -10.34
C VAL A 63 -1.10 -3.38 -11.56
N GLU A 64 -0.40 -4.29 -12.23
CA GLU A 64 0.39 -3.99 -13.43
C GLU A 64 -0.48 -3.42 -14.55
N TYR A 65 -1.69 -3.93 -14.74
CA TYR A 65 -2.63 -3.42 -15.74
C TYR A 65 -2.93 -1.93 -15.54
N PHE A 66 -3.14 -1.48 -14.30
CA PHE A 66 -3.36 -0.06 -14.02
C PHE A 66 -2.08 0.75 -14.08
N MET A 67 -0.97 0.25 -13.54
CA MET A 67 0.32 0.94 -13.59
C MET A 67 0.78 1.19 -15.02
N LYS A 68 0.61 0.23 -15.95
CA LYS A 68 0.93 0.43 -17.38
C LYS A 68 0.15 1.57 -18.03
N LYS A 69 -1.05 1.87 -17.54
CA LYS A 69 -1.81 3.04 -18.02
C LYS A 69 -1.21 4.34 -17.50
N VAL A 70 -0.79 4.37 -16.23
CA VAL A 70 -0.14 5.53 -15.62
C VAL A 70 1.23 5.78 -16.26
N GLU A 71 1.96 4.73 -16.62
CA GLU A 71 3.25 4.82 -17.33
C GLU A 71 3.15 5.58 -18.67
N ALA A 72 1.97 5.59 -19.31
CA ALA A 72 1.74 6.33 -20.55
C ALA A 72 1.45 7.82 -20.32
N GLU A 73 1.27 8.25 -19.07
CA GLU A 73 0.86 9.62 -18.73
C GLU A 73 2.04 10.54 -18.41
N LYS A 74 1.80 11.84 -18.55
CA LYS A 74 2.78 12.89 -18.24
C LYS A 74 3.23 12.88 -16.79
N VAL A 75 2.34 12.52 -15.85
CA VAL A 75 2.66 12.47 -14.42
C VAL A 75 3.78 11.48 -14.12
N TYR A 76 3.77 10.31 -14.79
CA TYR A 76 4.82 9.31 -14.65
C TYR A 76 6.11 9.76 -15.30
N ALA A 77 6.04 10.34 -16.50
CA ALA A 77 7.21 10.89 -17.18
C ALA A 77 7.90 11.97 -16.31
N ASN A 78 7.12 12.87 -15.71
CA ASN A 78 7.64 13.91 -14.81
C ASN A 78 8.38 13.31 -13.61
N TYR A 79 7.81 12.26 -12.99
CA TYR A 79 8.46 11.55 -11.89
C TYR A 79 9.80 10.95 -12.31
N VAL A 80 9.85 10.26 -13.46
CA VAL A 80 11.08 9.62 -13.93
C VAL A 80 12.15 10.65 -14.28
N ILE A 81 11.75 11.79 -14.87
CA ILE A 81 12.69 12.88 -15.18
C ILE A 81 13.26 13.51 -13.91
N SER A 82 12.45 13.65 -12.85
CA SER A 82 12.89 14.29 -11.61
C SER A 82 13.74 13.38 -10.71
N THR A 83 13.46 12.08 -10.71
CA THR A 83 14.12 11.10 -9.81
C THR A 83 15.16 10.23 -10.50
N GLY A 84 15.13 10.12 -11.84
CA GLY A 84 16.02 9.28 -12.62
C GLY A 84 15.68 7.78 -12.59
N HIS A 85 14.59 7.38 -11.93
CA HIS A 85 14.16 5.99 -11.85
C HIS A 85 12.63 5.86 -11.82
N ARG A 86 12.13 4.61 -11.87
CA ARG A 86 10.70 4.31 -11.75
C ARG A 86 10.25 4.38 -10.29
N PRO A 87 9.01 4.79 -10.00
CA PRO A 87 8.51 4.86 -8.63
C PRO A 87 8.45 3.46 -8.00
N LEU A 88 8.92 3.32 -6.76
CA LEU A 88 8.95 2.05 -6.03
C LEU A 88 7.63 1.82 -5.29
N ILE A 89 6.56 1.54 -6.05
CA ILE A 89 5.21 1.34 -5.52
C ILE A 89 4.93 -0.16 -5.39
N TYR A 90 4.66 -0.61 -4.16
CA TYR A 90 4.27 -1.99 -3.87
C TYR A 90 2.83 -2.05 -3.39
N THR A 91 2.00 -2.75 -4.15
CA THR A 91 0.55 -2.79 -3.91
C THR A 91 0.12 -4.16 -3.40
N LEU A 92 -0.72 -4.15 -2.37
CA LEU A 92 -1.39 -5.32 -1.84
C LEU A 92 -2.91 -5.18 -2.06
N LEU A 93 -3.49 -6.08 -2.85
CA LEU A 93 -4.94 -6.19 -3.03
C LEU A 93 -5.49 -7.26 -2.08
N VAL A 94 -6.44 -6.88 -1.23
CA VAL A 94 -7.10 -7.80 -0.29
C VAL A 94 -8.62 -7.72 -0.40
N ASP A 95 -9.28 -8.83 -0.15
CA ASP A 95 -10.71 -8.85 0.12
C ASP A 95 -10.96 -8.42 1.58
N PRO A 96 -12.08 -7.76 1.90
CA PRO A 96 -12.42 -7.43 3.28
C PRO A 96 -12.35 -8.64 4.24
N LEU A 97 -12.68 -9.84 3.76
CA LEU A 97 -12.61 -11.08 4.56
C LEU A 97 -11.17 -11.54 4.87
N GLU A 98 -10.17 -11.00 4.18
CA GLU A 98 -8.75 -11.33 4.41
C GLU A 98 -8.10 -10.41 5.44
N LEU A 99 -8.80 -9.35 5.88
CA LEU A 99 -8.31 -8.45 6.94
C LEU A 99 -8.20 -9.19 8.30
N GLU A 100 -9.03 -10.21 8.52
CA GLU A 100 -9.01 -11.06 9.71
C GLU A 100 -7.77 -11.97 9.79
N TYR A 101 -7.00 -12.09 8.70
CA TYR A 101 -5.81 -12.94 8.67
C TYR A 101 -4.57 -12.28 9.23
N HIS A 102 -4.67 -11.02 9.68
CA HIS A 102 -3.58 -10.28 10.32
C HIS A 102 -2.26 -10.31 9.53
N ILE A 103 -2.36 -10.15 8.21
CA ILE A 103 -1.20 -10.10 7.31
C ILE A 103 -0.28 -8.95 7.79
N PRO A 104 1.01 -9.17 8.05
CA PRO A 104 1.88 -8.17 8.69
C PRO A 104 1.89 -6.81 7.98
N LEU A 105 1.92 -6.80 6.65
CA LEU A 105 1.88 -5.56 5.87
C LEU A 105 0.53 -4.83 6.02
N VAL A 106 -0.58 -5.56 6.12
CA VAL A 106 -1.91 -4.98 6.38
C VAL A 106 -1.94 -4.35 7.76
N VAL A 107 -1.42 -5.04 8.78
CA VAL A 107 -1.34 -4.52 10.16
C VAL A 107 -0.46 -3.26 10.21
N TYR A 108 0.72 -3.29 9.59
CA TYR A 108 1.61 -2.14 9.50
C TYR A 108 0.92 -0.94 8.82
N LEU A 109 0.27 -1.14 7.68
CA LEU A 109 -0.43 -0.05 6.99
C LEU A 109 -1.65 0.45 7.78
N SER A 110 -2.40 -0.44 8.43
CA SER A 110 -3.56 -0.04 9.25
C SER A 110 -3.16 0.79 10.47
N THR A 111 -1.91 0.69 10.94
CA THR A 111 -1.42 1.38 12.14
C THR A 111 -0.60 2.63 11.86
N LYS A 112 0.20 2.60 10.79
CA LYS A 112 1.15 3.66 10.45
C LYS A 112 0.83 4.37 9.14
N GLY A 113 -0.04 3.78 8.32
CA GLY A 113 -0.42 4.33 7.04
C GLY A 113 -1.42 5.47 7.14
N VAL A 114 -1.56 6.18 6.03
CA VAL A 114 -2.52 7.26 5.81
C VAL A 114 -3.71 6.70 5.05
N LEU A 115 -4.91 6.81 5.64
CA LEU A 115 -6.17 6.50 4.98
C LEU A 115 -6.45 7.56 3.90
N VAL A 116 -6.43 7.15 2.63
CA VAL A 116 -6.66 8.07 1.49
C VAL A 116 -8.02 7.86 0.83
N TYR A 117 -8.69 6.74 1.09
CA TYR A 117 -10.03 6.47 0.59
C TYR A 117 -10.79 5.51 1.51
N GLY A 118 -12.08 5.77 1.68
CA GLY A 118 -13.00 4.89 2.42
C GLY A 118 -13.03 5.13 3.92
N ASN A 119 -13.54 4.15 4.65
CA ASN A 119 -13.62 4.17 6.11
C ASN A 119 -13.38 2.75 6.63
N MET A 120 -12.13 2.46 7.01
CA MET A 120 -11.76 1.20 7.63
C MET A 120 -11.63 1.42 9.13
N GLU A 121 -12.42 0.69 9.90
CA GLU A 121 -12.15 0.54 11.32
C GLU A 121 -10.83 -0.24 11.44
N VAL A 122 -9.80 0.43 11.95
CA VAL A 122 -8.51 -0.21 12.23
C VAL A 122 -8.80 -1.43 13.11
N PRO A 123 -8.40 -2.66 12.71
CA PRO A 123 -8.62 -3.83 13.53
C PRO A 123 -8.06 -3.57 14.93
N ASN A 124 -8.86 -3.83 15.96
CA ASN A 124 -8.47 -3.57 17.34
C ASN A 124 -7.33 -4.52 17.71
N LEU A 125 -6.09 -4.03 17.66
CA LEU A 125 -4.85 -4.78 17.86
C LEU A 125 -4.58 -5.16 19.32
N SER A 126 -5.57 -5.08 20.21
CA SER A 126 -5.44 -5.46 21.62
C SER A 126 -4.97 -6.91 21.85
N SER A 127 -4.97 -7.75 20.82
CA SER A 127 -4.42 -9.11 20.83
C SER A 127 -2.98 -9.24 20.29
N PHE A 128 -2.36 -8.17 19.79
CA PHE A 128 -0.97 -8.18 19.33
C PHE A 128 -0.05 -7.58 20.40
N GLY A 129 0.93 -8.38 20.83
CA GLY A 129 2.12 -7.84 21.49
C GLY A 129 2.78 -6.78 20.60
N ASN A 130 3.62 -5.91 21.19
CA ASN A 130 4.26 -4.80 20.48
C ASN A 130 4.90 -5.27 19.16
N VAL A 131 4.56 -4.62 18.04
CA VAL A 131 5.20 -4.88 16.74
C VAL A 131 6.61 -4.32 16.79
N ILE A 132 7.58 -5.17 17.12
CA ILE A 132 8.99 -4.80 17.25
C ILE A 132 9.65 -4.87 15.87
N ARG A 133 10.31 -3.78 15.45
CA ARG A 133 11.18 -3.81 14.27
C ARG A 133 12.42 -4.62 14.63
N MET A 134 12.71 -5.71 13.91
CA MET A 134 13.90 -6.54 14.19
C MET A 134 15.23 -5.76 14.14
N GLY A 135 15.28 -4.64 13.41
CA GLY A 135 16.45 -3.75 13.39
C GLY A 135 16.66 -2.91 14.65
N GLU A 136 15.67 -2.88 15.55
CA GLU A 136 15.72 -2.16 16.83
C GLU A 136 16.08 -3.09 18.01
N ILE A 137 16.18 -4.41 17.77
CA ILE A 137 16.55 -5.39 18.78
C ILE A 137 18.08 -5.52 18.79
N ASN A 138 18.75 -5.06 19.86
CA ASN A 138 20.18 -5.30 19.99
C ASN A 138 20.44 -6.79 20.26
N LYS A 139 21.58 -7.27 19.78
CA LYS A 139 21.97 -8.67 19.94
C LYS A 139 22.18 -8.98 21.43
N GLY A 140 21.21 -9.64 22.06
CA GLY A 140 21.21 -9.98 23.49
C GLY A 140 20.02 -9.44 24.28
N ASP A 141 19.19 -8.56 23.69
CA ASP A 141 18.00 -8.05 24.35
C ASP A 141 16.90 -9.13 24.39
N VAL A 142 16.44 -9.46 25.59
CA VAL A 142 15.25 -10.28 25.81
C VAL A 142 14.05 -9.35 25.70
N VAL A 143 13.23 -9.58 24.69
CA VAL A 143 11.99 -8.82 24.51
C VAL A 143 10.84 -9.69 24.96
N ASP A 144 10.12 -9.25 25.99
CA ASP A 144 8.88 -9.90 26.42
C ASP A 144 7.81 -9.66 25.34
N LEU A 145 7.37 -10.77 24.74
CA LEU A 145 6.35 -10.83 23.67
C LEU A 145 4.93 -10.77 24.23
#